data_AF-A0A3B0UG61-F1
#
_entry.id   AF-A0A3B0UG61-F1
#
_cell.length_a   1.000
_cell.length_b   1.000
_cell.length_c   1.000
_cell.angle_alpha   90.00
_cell.angle_beta   90.00
_cell.angle_gamma   90.00
#
_symmetry.space_group_name_H-M   'P 1'
#
loop_
_entity.id
_entity.type
_entity.pdbx_description
1 polymer ?
#
loop_
_entity_poly.entity_id
_entity_poly.type
_entity_poly.pdbx_seq_one_letter_code
_entity_poly.pdbx_strand_id
1 'polypeptide(L)' 'TDEIGGSHLVIKDPAICETCVLKQCLYVCPCAVYELNENSGQIEVNYEACVECGTCRIACDDNIEWRYPRGGFGIAYKFG' A
#
# COMPACT_ATOMS: atom_id res chain seq x y z
N THR A 1 11.47 2.03 -10.09
CA THR A 1 10.53 1.88 -11.22
C THR A 1 9.69 3.13 -11.27
N ASP A 2 10.25 4.19 -11.85
CA ASP A 2 9.65 5.53 -11.85
C ASP A 2 9.34 5.98 -13.29
N GLU A 3 8.84 5.03 -14.07
CA GLU A 3 8.16 5.35 -15.32
C GLU A 3 6.70 5.66 -15.00
N ILE A 4 6.10 6.50 -15.85
CA ILE A 4 4.75 7.07 -15.70
C ILE A 4 3.76 5.99 -15.21
N GLY A 5 3.24 6.11 -13.98
CA GLY A 5 2.31 5.13 -13.39
C GLY A 5 2.96 4.00 -12.56
N GLY A 6 4.17 4.18 -12.04
CA GLY A 6 4.77 3.24 -11.07
C GLY A 6 4.15 3.36 -9.68
N SER A 7 3.83 2.22 -9.04
CA SER A 7 3.39 2.18 -7.65
C SER A 7 4.46 2.72 -6.70
N HIS A 8 4.09 3.66 -5.83
CA HIS A 8 4.91 4.15 -4.73
C HIS A 8 4.84 3.26 -3.47
N LEU A 9 4.10 2.15 -3.57
CA LEU A 9 3.91 1.14 -2.55
C LEU A 9 4.36 -0.22 -3.08
N VAL A 10 5.27 -0.88 -2.39
CA VAL A 10 5.75 -2.20 -2.76
C VAL A 10 5.72 -3.11 -1.54
N ILE A 11 5.13 -4.30 -1.67
CA ILE A 11 5.29 -5.38 -0.69
C ILE A 11 6.69 -5.95 -0.91
N LYS A 12 7.57 -5.87 0.09
CA LYS A 12 8.98 -6.27 -0.02
C LYS A 12 9.10 -7.79 -0.20
N ASP A 13 8.36 -8.55 0.61
CA ASP A 13 8.30 -10.01 0.53
C ASP A 13 6.83 -10.49 0.62
N PRO A 14 6.26 -11.00 -0.50
CA PRO A 14 4.93 -11.57 -0.51
C PRO A 14 4.75 -12.80 0.39
N ALA A 15 5.80 -13.58 0.66
CA ALA A 15 5.71 -14.78 1.51
C ALA A 15 5.43 -14.41 2.98
N ILE A 16 5.89 -13.24 3.43
CA ILE A 16 5.51 -12.71 4.76
C ILE A 16 4.00 -12.46 4.81
N CYS A 17 3.40 -11.98 3.72
CA CYS A 17 1.95 -11.79 3.67
C CYS A 17 1.20 -13.12 3.74
N GLU A 18 1.69 -14.19 3.12
CA GLU A 18 1.05 -15.52 3.19
C GLU A 18 0.95 -16.07 4.62
N THR A 19 1.96 -15.82 5.45
CA THR A 19 2.02 -16.26 6.86
C THR A 19 1.43 -15.23 7.84
N CYS A 20 1.13 -14.02 7.38
CA CYS A 20 0.55 -12.95 8.20
C CYS A 20 -0.93 -13.24 8.49
N VAL A 21 -1.23 -13.75 9.69
CA VAL A 21 -2.61 -14.06 10.12
C VAL A 21 -3.48 -12.81 10.24
N LEU A 22 -2.92 -11.73 10.78
CA LEU A 22 -3.68 -10.51 11.06
C LEU A 22 -4.04 -9.71 9.81
N LYS A 23 -3.22 -9.77 8.76
CA LYS A 23 -3.40 -9.01 7.51
C LYS A 23 -3.75 -7.53 7.77
N GLN A 24 -3.11 -6.91 8.78
CA GLN A 24 -3.53 -5.61 9.29
C GLN A 24 -3.60 -4.50 8.24
N CYS A 25 -2.78 -4.55 7.17
CA CYS A 25 -2.86 -3.61 6.05
C CYS A 25 -4.26 -3.52 5.41
N LEU A 26 -5.04 -4.60 5.42
CA LEU A 26 -6.42 -4.64 4.89
C LEU A 26 -7.39 -3.77 5.71
N TYR A 27 -7.07 -3.50 6.98
CA TYR A 27 -8.00 -2.85 7.93
C TYR A 27 -7.52 -1.49 8.41
N VAL A 28 -6.21 -1.28 8.52
CA VAL A 28 -5.63 -0.02 9.01
C VAL A 28 -5.52 1.05 7.93
N CYS A 29 -5.64 0.67 6.65
CA CYS A 29 -5.60 1.61 5.55
C CYS A 29 -6.93 2.39 5.47
N PRO A 30 -6.92 3.72 5.60
CA PRO A 30 -8.15 4.51 5.55
C PRO A 30 -8.81 4.54 4.16
N CYS A 31 -8.10 4.08 3.12
CA CYS A 31 -8.53 4.16 1.73
C CYS A 31 -8.56 2.80 1.03
N ALA A 32 -8.53 1.70 1.80
CA ALA A 32 -8.60 0.33 1.28
C ALA A 32 -7.60 0.04 0.13
N VAL A 33 -6.38 0.57 0.24
CA VAL A 33 -5.33 0.38 -0.78
C VAL A 33 -4.91 -1.09 -0.92
N TYR A 34 -5.02 -1.88 0.15
CA TYR A 34 -4.64 -3.29 0.17
C TYR A 34 -5.90 -4.14 0.21
N GLU A 35 -6.04 -5.05 -0.75
CA GLU A 35 -7.16 -5.98 -0.83
C GLU A 35 -6.64 -7.41 -0.99
N LEU A 36 -7.33 -8.38 -0.39
CA LEU A 36 -7.01 -9.79 -0.57
C LEU A 36 -7.73 -10.30 -1.81
N ASN A 37 -6.97 -10.75 -2.81
CA ASN A 37 -7.55 -11.49 -3.92
C ASN A 37 -7.90 -12.91 -3.44
N GLU A 38 -9.19 -13.22 -3.32
CA GLU A 38 -9.65 -14.52 -2.82
C GLU A 38 -9.28 -15.70 -3.73
N ASN A 39 -9.06 -15.46 -5.02
CA ASN A 39 -8.69 -16.52 -5.96
C ASN A 39 -7.21 -16.90 -5.87
N SER A 40 -6.33 -15.92 -5.70
CA SER A 40 -4.87 -16.14 -5.61
C SER A 40 -4.35 -16.23 -4.19
N GLY A 41 -5.10 -15.73 -3.20
CA GLY A 41 -4.65 -15.57 -1.82
C GLY A 41 -3.62 -14.45 -1.61
N GLN A 42 -3.32 -13.67 -2.66
CA GLN A 42 -2.31 -12.61 -2.64
C GLN A 42 -2.94 -11.26 -2.32
N ILE A 43 -2.13 -10.35 -1.76
CA ILE A 43 -2.55 -8.97 -1.52
C ILE A 43 -2.31 -8.15 -2.78
N GLU A 44 -3.37 -7.55 -3.30
CA GLU A 44 -3.33 -6.56 -4.38
C GLU A 44 -3.16 -5.15 -3.80
N VAL A 45 -2.47 -4.27 -4.54
CA VAL A 45 -2.09 -2.93 -4.07
C VAL A 45 -2.64 -1.87 -5.03
N ASN A 46 -3.77 -1.28 -4.66
CA ASN A 46 -4.47 -0.22 -5.37
C ASN A 46 -3.88 1.15 -5.02
N TYR A 47 -2.60 1.36 -5.34
CA TYR A 47 -1.82 2.52 -4.88
C TYR A 47 -2.37 3.88 -5.31
N GLU A 48 -3.21 3.95 -6.34
CA GLU A 48 -3.87 5.17 -6.82
C GLU A 48 -4.81 5.79 -5.77
N ALA A 49 -5.37 4.96 -4.87
CA ALA A 49 -6.23 5.41 -3.78
C ALA A 49 -5.47 5.89 -2.54
N CYS A 50 -4.13 5.78 -2.53
CA CYS A 50 -3.32 6.10 -1.37
C CYS A 50 -3.38 7.60 -1.03
N VAL A 51 -3.71 7.92 0.22
CA VAL A 51 -3.70 9.30 0.76
C VAL A 51 -2.41 9.67 1.48
N GLU A 52 -1.35 8.93 1.21
CA GLU A 52 0.00 9.22 1.71
C GLU A 52 0.15 9.28 3.25
N CYS A 53 -0.79 8.70 4.00
CA CYS A 53 -0.80 8.75 5.47
C CYS A 53 0.30 7.92 6.15
N GLY A 54 0.86 6.91 5.47
CA GLY A 54 1.94 6.07 5.99
C GLY A 54 1.55 5.03 7.04
N THR A 55 0.27 4.83 7.37
CA THR A 55 -0.13 3.84 8.38
C THR A 55 0.33 2.42 8.03
N CYS A 56 0.25 2.04 6.76
CA CYS A 56 0.58 0.68 6.30
C CYS A 56 2.05 0.30 6.55
N ARG A 57 3.00 1.22 6.30
CA ARG A 57 4.44 0.98 6.56
C ARG A 57 4.77 0.81 8.04
N ILE A 58 3.95 1.38 8.92
CA ILE A 58 4.10 1.22 10.38
C ILE A 58 3.47 -0.11 10.83
N ALA A 59 2.28 -0.44 10.32
CA ALA A 59 1.52 -1.60 10.77
C ALA A 59 2.07 -2.94 10.28
N CYS A 60 2.82 -2.98 9.17
CA CYS A 60 3.27 -4.23 8.55
C CYS A 60 4.74 -4.57 8.77
N ASP A 61 5.28 -4.29 9.97
CA ASP A 61 6.63 -4.72 10.40
C ASP A 61 7.72 -4.51 9.33
N ASP A 62 7.71 -3.34 8.69
CA ASP A 62 8.64 -2.96 7.60
C ASP A 62 8.53 -3.82 6.31
N ASN A 63 7.51 -4.65 6.12
CA ASN A 63 7.29 -5.40 4.86
C ASN A 63 6.66 -4.56 3.73
N ILE A 64 6.35 -3.28 3.99
CA ILE A 64 5.84 -2.36 2.98
C ILE A 64 6.89 -1.29 2.73
N GLU A 65 7.52 -1.34 1.56
CA GLU A 65 8.28 -0.21 1.04
C GLU A 65 7.29 0.87 0.60
N TRP A 66 7.28 1.95 1.38
CA TRP A 66 6.46 3.12 1.14
C TRP A 66 7.39 4.28 0.84
N ARG A 67 7.13 4.95 -0.28
CA ARG A 67 7.80 6.21 -0.64
C ARG A 67 6.75 7.24 -1.03
N TYR A 68 7.09 8.52 -0.92
CA TYR A 68 6.24 9.54 -1.51
C TYR A 68 6.13 9.32 -3.02
N PRO A 69 4.95 9.56 -3.62
CA PRO A 69 4.84 9.66 -5.07
C PRO A 69 5.83 10.70 -5.62
N ARG A 70 6.17 10.58 -6.90
CA ARG A 70 6.96 11.60 -7.59
C ARG A 70 6.25 12.96 -7.47
N GLY A 71 7.02 14.04 -7.31
CA GLY A 71 6.47 15.39 -7.28
C GLY A 71 5.56 15.68 -8.49
N GLY A 72 4.37 16.22 -8.22
CA GLY A 72 3.31 16.43 -9.21
C GLY A 72 2.29 15.29 -9.32
N PHE A 73 2.48 14.19 -8.59
CA PHE A 73 1.54 13.07 -8.46
C PHE A 73 1.10 12.91 -7.00
N GLY A 74 0.19 11.96 -6.77
CA GLY A 74 -0.33 11.66 -5.45
C GLY A 74 -1.54 12.51 -5.12
N ILE A 75 -1.73 12.76 -3.82
CA ILE A 75 -2.89 13.49 -3.34
C ILE A 75 -2.75 15.00 -3.43
N ALA A 76 -3.89 15.65 -3.63
CA ALA A 76 -4.03 17.11 -3.57
C ALA A 76 -5.13 17.49 -2.58
N TYR A 77 -4.75 18.03 -1.43
CA TYR A 77 -5.72 18.58 -0.48
C TYR A 77 -6.18 19.97 -0.92
N LYS A 78 -7.48 20.17 -1.03
CA LYS A 78 -8.07 21.48 -1.35
C LYS A 78 -8.35 22.33 -0.11
N PHE A 79 -8.72 21.70 1.00
CA PHE A 79 -9.17 22.40 2.22
C PHE A 79 -8.57 21.85 3.53
N GLY A 80 -7.65 20.88 3.45
CA GLY A 80 -7.16 20.15 4.63
C GLY A 80 -8.20 19.16 5.12
#